data_AF-A0A3M1SCN6-F1
#
_entry.id   AF-A0A3M1SCN6-F1
#
_cell.length_a   1.000
_cell.length_b   1.000
_cell.length_c   1.000
_cell.angle_alpha   90.00
_cell.angle_beta   90.00
_cell.angle_gamma   90.00
#
_symmetry.space_group_name_H-M   'P 1'
#
loop_
_entity.id
_entity.type
_entity.pdbx_description
1 polymer ?
#
loop_
_entity_poly.entity_id
_entity_poly.type
_entity_poly.pdbx_seq_one_letter_code
_entity_poly.pdbx_strand_id
1 'polypeptide(L)' 'MATLTFRGGVHPPDNKELSAGAEIKELEAPGVAYIPLSQHIGAPCNPVVQVGQEVKRGELIGEP' A
#
# COMPACT_ATOMS: atom_id res chain seq x y z
N MET A 1 27.02 -30.41 2.11
CA MET A 1 25.59 -30.07 2.30
C MET A 1 25.53 -28.88 3.24
N ALA A 2 24.87 -27.79 2.85
CA ALA A 2 24.80 -26.58 3.66
C ALA A 2 24.00 -26.84 4.95
N THR A 3 24.54 -26.42 6.08
CA THR A 3 23.90 -26.49 7.40
C THR A 3 22.73 -25.50 7.43
N LEU A 4 21.49 -26.02 7.47
CA LEU A 4 20.30 -25.18 7.66
C LEU A 4 20.33 -24.65 9.11
N THR A 5 20.31 -23.32 9.28
CA THR A 5 20.42 -22.64 10.58
C THR A 5 19.14 -22.72 11.43
N PHE A 6 18.05 -23.29 10.89
CA PHE A 6 16.81 -23.55 11.60
C PHE A 6 16.12 -24.82 11.07
N ARG A 7 15.43 -25.55 11.96
CA ARG A 7 14.62 -26.73 11.61
C ARG A 7 13.19 -26.29 11.28
N GLY A 8 12.87 -26.19 9.98
CA GLY A 8 11.49 -25.95 9.49
C GLY A 8 10.96 -24.52 9.72
N GLY A 9 9.85 -24.18 9.06
CA GLY A 9 9.16 -22.89 9.21
C GLY A 9 7.98 -22.95 10.17
N VAL A 10 7.40 -21.79 10.50
CA VAL A 10 6.15 -21.67 11.28
C VAL A 10 4.97 -21.42 10.34
N HIS A 11 3.79 -21.96 10.66
CA HIS A 11 2.53 -21.63 9.98
C HIS A 11 1.63 -20.86 10.96
N PRO A 12 1.71 -19.51 10.98
CA PRO A 12 0.88 -18.71 11.88
C PRO A 12 -0.62 -18.86 11.54
N PRO A 13 -1.51 -18.64 12.52
CA PRO A 13 -2.95 -18.47 12.25
C PRO A 13 -3.18 -17.39 11.21
N ASP A 14 -4.16 -17.59 10.33
CA ASP A 14 -4.42 -16.72 9.19
C ASP A 14 -5.23 -15.47 9.54
N ASN A 15 -6.09 -15.54 10.57
CA ASN A 15 -6.94 -14.44 11.07
C ASN A 15 -7.83 -13.80 9.99
N LYS A 16 -8.34 -14.60 9.04
CA LYS A 16 -9.13 -14.13 7.90
C LYS A 16 -10.64 -14.23 8.09
N GLU A 17 -11.11 -14.64 9.26
CA GLU A 17 -12.53 -14.97 9.50
C GLU A 17 -13.51 -13.83 9.17
N LEU A 18 -13.08 -12.57 9.29
CA LEU A 18 -13.89 -11.39 8.98
C LEU A 18 -14.13 -11.18 7.48
N SER A 19 -13.21 -11.60 6.62
CA SER A 19 -13.20 -11.23 5.20
C SER A 19 -13.19 -12.42 4.24
N ALA A 20 -12.82 -13.62 4.68
CA ALA A 20 -12.62 -14.78 3.82
C ALA A 20 -13.87 -15.19 3.00
N GLY A 21 -15.07 -14.96 3.53
CA GLY A 21 -16.34 -15.25 2.86
C GLY A 21 -17.15 -14.02 2.45
N ALA A 22 -16.60 -12.82 2.59
CA ALA A 22 -17.31 -11.61 2.25
C ALA A 22 -17.44 -11.45 0.72
N GLU A 23 -18.63 -11.09 0.24
CA GLU A 23 -18.84 -10.75 -1.16
C GLU A 23 -18.05 -9.49 -1.54
N ILE A 24 -17.54 -9.45 -2.77
CA ILE A 24 -16.92 -8.26 -3.35
C ILE A 24 -18.02 -7.20 -3.53
N LYS A 25 -17.78 -5.98 -3.05
CA LYS A 25 -18.71 -4.86 -3.17
C LYS A 25 -18.02 -3.69 -3.83
N GLU A 26 -18.76 -2.96 -4.65
CA GLU A 26 -18.34 -1.65 -5.13
C GLU A 26 -18.43 -0.64 -3.98
N LEU A 27 -17.40 0.21 -3.88
CA LEU A 27 -17.33 1.30 -2.92
C LEU A 27 -17.39 2.62 -3.69
N GLU A 28 -18.14 3.59 -3.16
CA GLU A 28 -18.11 4.94 -3.69
C GLU A 28 -16.73 5.56 -3.52
N ALA A 29 -16.34 6.44 -4.44
CA ALA A 29 -15.09 7.17 -4.32
C ALA A 29 -15.13 8.08 -3.08
N PRO A 30 -14.05 8.15 -2.29
CA PRO A 30 -14.02 9.03 -1.13
C PRO A 30 -14.04 10.49 -1.59
N GLY A 31 -14.68 11.37 -0.81
CA GLY A 31 -14.67 12.82 -1.09
C GLY A 31 -13.28 13.46 -1.00
N VAL A 32 -12.36 12.83 -0.25
CA VAL A 32 -10.96 13.26 -0.11
C VAL A 32 -10.07 12.03 -0.11
N ALA A 33 -8.99 12.07 -0.90
CA ALA A 33 -7.92 11.08 -0.89
C ALA A 33 -6.62 11.72 -0.38
N TYR A 34 -5.94 11.04 0.53
CA TYR A 34 -4.60 11.41 1.00
C TYR A 34 -3.59 10.47 0.35
N ILE A 35 -2.62 11.03 -0.38
CA ILE A 35 -1.57 10.26 -1.04
C ILE A 35 -0.24 10.60 -0.37
N PRO A 36 0.29 9.74 0.52
CA PRO A 36 1.55 10.03 1.19
C PRO A 36 2.73 9.98 0.21
N LEU A 37 3.68 10.89 0.34
CA LEU A 37 4.94 10.84 -0.42
C LEU A 37 5.95 9.85 0.19
N SER A 38 5.64 9.27 1.34
CA SER A 38 6.41 8.20 1.97
C SER A 38 5.59 6.90 1.93
N GLN A 39 5.74 6.14 0.84
CA GLN A 39 5.10 4.83 0.64
C GLN A 39 6.12 3.68 0.55
N HIS A 40 7.39 3.98 0.81
CA HIS A 40 8.49 3.02 0.80
C HIS A 40 9.49 3.32 1.93
N ILE A 41 10.43 2.40 2.15
CA ILE A 41 11.42 2.44 3.25
C ILE A 41 12.44 3.59 3.07
N GLY A 42 12.71 4.03 1.84
CA GLY A 42 13.60 5.15 1.54
C GLY A 42 13.06 6.53 1.95
N ALA A 43 13.80 7.59 1.59
CA ALA A 43 13.40 8.97 1.82
C ALA A 43 12.04 9.29 1.14
N PRO A 44 11.24 10.23 1.66
CA PRO A 44 10.00 10.63 0.99
C PRO A 44 10.26 11.20 -0.41
N CYS A 45 9.34 10.94 -1.34
CA CYS A 45 9.37 11.54 -2.68
C CYS A 45 9.29 13.08 -2.62
N ASN A 46 9.95 13.74 -3.57
CA ASN A 46 9.80 15.17 -3.80
C ASN A 46 8.46 15.44 -4.51
N PRO A 47 7.64 16.39 -4.04
CA PRO A 47 6.39 16.74 -4.74
C PRO A 47 6.69 17.41 -6.08
N VAL A 48 6.02 16.98 -7.15
CA VAL A 48 6.11 17.60 -8.48
C VAL A 48 4.88 18.46 -8.83
N VAL A 49 3.97 18.64 -7.86
CA VAL A 49 2.75 19.42 -7.97
C VAL A 49 2.72 20.53 -6.92
N GLN A 50 1.91 21.57 -7.17
CA GLN A 50 1.78 22.71 -6.26
C GLN A 50 0.41 22.71 -5.55
N VAL A 51 0.35 23.39 -4.41
CA VAL A 51 -0.92 23.56 -3.67
C VAL A 51 -1.95 24.25 -4.57
N GLY A 52 -3.13 23.64 -4.70
CA GLY A 52 -4.22 24.14 -5.56
C GLY A 52 -4.12 23.71 -7.02
N GLN A 53 -3.09 22.97 -7.42
CA GLN A 53 -3.01 22.38 -8.75
C GLN A 53 -4.10 21.31 -8.92
N GLU A 54 -4.86 21.41 -10.01
CA GLU A 54 -5.76 20.34 -10.45
C GLU A 54 -4.92 19.21 -11.07
N VAL A 55 -5.17 17.99 -10.62
CA VAL A 55 -4.46 16.78 -11.08
C VAL A 55 -5.46 15.74 -11.57
N LYS A 56 -5.07 14.95 -12.56
CA LYS A 56 -5.88 13.86 -13.10
C LYS A 56 -5.51 12.52 -12.48
N ARG A 57 -6.44 11.55 -12.57
CA ARG A 57 -6.16 10.17 -12.17
C ARG A 57 -4.97 9.64 -12.98
N GLY A 58 -3.95 9.14 -12.28
CA GLY A 58 -2.74 8.58 -12.88
C GLY A 58 -1.66 9.60 -13.21
N GLU A 59 -1.87 10.88 -12.89
CA GLU A 59 -0.84 11.91 -13.01
C GLU A 59 0.24 11.72 -11.94
N LEU A 60 1.50 12.00 -12.30
CA LEU A 60 2.63 11.93 -11.38
C LEU A 60 2.55 13.09 -10.39
N ILE A 61 2.53 12.80 -9.09
CA ILE A 61 2.50 13.82 -8.03
C ILE A 61 3.76 13.87 -7.16
N GLY A 62 4.64 12.88 -7.28
CA GLY A 62 5.93 12.89 -6.62
C GLY A 62 6.97 12.04 -7.36
N GLU A 63 8.22 12.47 -7.29
CA GLU A 63 9.39 11.79 -7.86
C GLU A 63 10.36 11.38 -6.75
N PRO A 64 11.20 10.34 -6.95
CA PRO A 64 12.19 9.90 -5.97
C PRO A 64 13.11 11.01 -5.43
#